data_AF-A0A378IL46-F1
#
_entry.id   AF-A0A378IL46-F1
#
_cell.length_a   1.000
_cell.length_b   1.000
_cell.length_c   1.000
_cell.angle_alpha   90.00
_cell.angle_beta   90.00
_cell.angle_gamma   90.00
#
_symmetry.space_group_name_H-M   'P 1'
#
loop_
_entity.id
_entity.type
_entity.pdbx_description
1 polymer ?
#
loop_
_entity_poly.entity_id
_entity_poly.type
_entity_poly.pdbx_seq_one_letter_code
_entity_poly.pdbx_strand_id
1 'polypeptide(L)'
;MFSRFFNTANKTDDYYRLGGPRSYHKFIYNNTPIILIGEVHQPIAMDLAHQYHHVLNEYAKSNKVVLFLESTGKTREESSNTIGFMDSLETLTPSSNLEMIFTEKRSEFCNKKYVCLWLFLEKIEEIEKSITERNKKVRRPFETITEFIQSKELDNLGLLYSKCCSFNELAEFLSAQIKLLDNMADNYINSNKELYYFIGDSILNINDALGLLIQIETEYRSLQLDEARLRDGNLVNNCIEMIKKTNSLKLISMLRDVCLQYLLSFHDATLVCDIWEKLQCNEDRNTFIVVMGDSHIEGLTSLFKVIAEEEISIFANNKGNVISPALLDEFLNHNFEHAPKEEKSCLLM
;
A
#
# COMPACT_ATOMS: atom_id res chain seq x y z
N MET A 1 -7.36 -7.95 3.84
CA MET A 1 -8.33 -7.98 2.71
C MET A 1 -7.62 -7.66 1.39
N PHE A 2 -6.65 -6.76 1.36
CA PHE A 2 -5.69 -6.52 0.27
C PHE A 2 -4.71 -7.69 0.05
N SER A 3 -4.37 -8.42 1.10
CA SER A 3 -3.53 -9.61 0.96
C SER A 3 -4.19 -10.75 0.15
N ARG A 4 -5.54 -10.78 0.02
CA ARG A 4 -6.27 -11.92 -0.60
C ARG A 4 -6.29 -11.89 -2.13
N PHE A 5 -5.65 -10.90 -2.75
CA PHE A 5 -5.71 -10.69 -4.19
C PHE A 5 -4.50 -11.21 -4.99
N PHE A 6 -3.47 -11.75 -4.32
CA PHE A 6 -2.29 -12.30 -4.99
C PHE A 6 -2.33 -13.85 -5.04
N ASN A 7 -3.10 -14.40 -5.98
CA ASN A 7 -2.95 -15.79 -6.41
C ASN A 7 -2.31 -15.82 -7.80
N THR A 8 -0.98 -15.93 -7.86
CA THR A 8 -0.29 -16.38 -9.09
C THR A 8 0.47 -17.67 -8.81
N ALA A 9 0.16 -18.68 -9.62
CA ALA A 9 0.56 -20.06 -9.43
C ALA A 9 2.02 -20.32 -9.85
N ASN A 10 2.69 -21.14 -9.02
CA ASN A 10 3.72 -22.13 -9.34
C ASN A 10 4.63 -21.86 -10.55
N LYS A 11 5.80 -21.30 -10.30
CA LYS A 11 7.06 -21.73 -10.96
C LYS A 11 8.22 -21.71 -9.97
N THR A 12 8.92 -22.84 -9.90
CA THR A 12 10.24 -22.99 -9.31
C THR A 12 11.27 -22.19 -10.11
N ASP A 13 12.18 -21.56 -9.38
CA ASP A 13 13.37 -20.82 -9.82
C ASP A 13 13.17 -19.39 -10.33
N ASP A 14 12.91 -18.46 -9.38
CA ASP A 14 13.42 -17.09 -9.45
C ASP A 14 13.33 -16.45 -8.05
N TYR A 15 14.44 -16.45 -7.30
CA TYR A 15 14.53 -15.76 -5.99
C TYR A 15 14.25 -14.25 -6.08
N TYR A 16 14.22 -13.68 -7.29
CA TYR A 16 13.89 -12.28 -7.60
C TYR A 16 12.38 -11.96 -7.63
N ARG A 17 11.49 -12.95 -7.37
CA ARG A 17 10.02 -12.80 -7.41
C ARG A 17 9.30 -13.18 -6.11
N LEU A 18 10.03 -13.38 -5.02
CA LEU A 18 9.44 -13.68 -3.71
C LEU A 18 8.95 -12.38 -3.07
N GLY A 19 7.83 -12.36 -2.34
CA GLY A 19 7.44 -11.17 -1.59
C GLY A 19 8.25 -10.94 -0.31
N GLY A 20 7.72 -10.18 0.64
CA GLY A 20 8.31 -9.98 1.96
C GLY A 20 9.21 -8.75 2.12
N PRO A 21 9.97 -8.65 3.22
CA PRO A 21 10.66 -7.42 3.60
C PRO A 21 11.65 -6.90 2.56
N ARG A 22 11.67 -5.59 2.35
CA ARG A 22 12.50 -4.86 1.38
C ARG A 22 13.27 -3.70 1.97
N SER A 23 12.70 -3.05 2.97
CA SER A 23 13.35 -1.94 3.65
C SER A 23 13.15 -2.06 5.16
N TYR A 24 14.13 -1.56 5.91
CA TYR A 24 14.08 -1.44 7.36
C TYR A 24 14.56 -0.05 7.77
N HIS A 25 13.80 0.64 8.61
CA HIS A 25 14.18 1.96 9.13
C HIS A 25 14.00 2.00 10.63
N LYS A 26 14.97 2.56 11.35
CA LYS A 26 14.95 2.63 12.82
C LYS A 26 15.15 4.06 13.27
N PHE A 27 14.21 4.51 14.07
CA PHE A 27 14.18 5.84 14.67
C PHE A 27 14.06 5.74 16.18
N ILE A 28 14.56 6.73 16.89
CA ILE A 28 14.38 6.91 18.33
C ILE A 28 13.62 8.21 18.58
N TYR A 29 12.44 8.10 19.20
CA TYR A 29 11.66 9.24 19.66
C TYR A 29 11.54 9.19 21.19
N ASN A 30 12.07 10.17 21.92
CA ASN A 30 12.01 10.20 23.39
C ASN A 30 12.45 8.87 24.07
N ASN A 31 13.56 8.29 23.62
CA ASN A 31 14.07 6.96 24.03
C ASN A 31 13.14 5.77 23.71
N THR A 32 12.16 5.96 22.84
CA THR A 32 11.29 4.90 22.31
C THR A 32 11.73 4.52 20.90
N PRO A 33 12.10 3.24 20.66
CA PRO A 33 12.40 2.78 19.32
C PRO A 33 11.15 2.66 18.45
N ILE A 34 11.25 3.17 17.22
CA ILE A 34 10.25 3.06 16.16
C ILE A 34 10.93 2.41 14.96
N ILE A 35 10.47 1.23 14.60
CA ILE A 35 11.00 0.41 13.51
C ILE A 35 9.95 0.33 12.42
N LEU A 36 10.33 0.69 11.20
CA LEU A 36 9.51 0.58 10.01
C LEU A 36 10.04 -0.55 9.15
N ILE A 37 9.16 -1.43 8.67
CA ILE A 37 9.47 -2.55 7.80
C ILE A 37 8.61 -2.45 6.54
N GLY A 38 9.24 -2.12 5.42
CA GLY A 38 8.61 -2.13 4.10
C GLY A 38 8.65 -3.51 3.49
N GLU A 39 7.53 -3.92 2.89
CA GLU A 39 7.38 -5.24 2.29
C GLU A 39 6.71 -5.16 0.92
N VAL A 40 6.90 -6.21 0.12
CA VAL A 40 6.20 -6.39 -1.15
C VAL A 40 5.18 -7.49 -0.97
N HIS A 41 3.89 -7.14 -1.09
CA HIS A 41 2.70 -7.96 -0.81
C HIS A 41 2.54 -9.28 -1.61
N GLN A 42 3.60 -9.73 -2.29
CA GLN A 42 3.66 -11.05 -2.90
C GLN A 42 3.83 -12.14 -1.83
N PRO A 43 3.41 -13.39 -2.13
CA PRO A 43 3.64 -14.50 -1.21
C PRO A 43 5.13 -14.83 -1.02
N ILE A 44 5.48 -15.28 0.17
CA ILE A 44 6.75 -15.93 0.52
C ILE A 44 6.51 -17.42 0.82
N ALA A 45 7.57 -18.22 0.73
CA ALA A 45 7.52 -19.62 1.16
C ALA A 45 7.28 -19.71 2.67
N MET A 46 6.52 -20.72 3.11
CA MET A 46 6.20 -20.89 4.53
C MET A 46 7.44 -21.08 5.41
N ASP A 47 8.46 -21.80 4.92
CA ASP A 47 9.73 -21.98 5.65
C ASP A 47 10.48 -20.66 5.86
N LEU A 48 10.35 -19.71 4.93
CA LEU A 48 10.92 -18.37 5.08
C LEU A 48 10.09 -17.55 6.08
N ALA A 49 8.77 -17.65 6.05
CA ALA A 49 7.89 -17.02 7.03
C ALA A 49 8.22 -17.48 8.47
N HIS A 50 8.37 -18.80 8.68
CA HIS A 50 8.75 -19.37 9.98
C HIS A 50 10.09 -18.84 10.51
N GLN A 51 11.05 -18.55 9.63
CA GLN A 51 12.32 -17.95 10.04
C GLN A 51 12.14 -16.51 10.54
N TYR A 52 11.32 -15.69 9.87
CA TYR A 52 10.99 -14.36 10.38
C TYR A 52 10.20 -14.44 11.69
N HIS A 53 9.29 -15.39 11.82
CA HIS A 53 8.54 -15.61 13.07
C HIS A 53 9.48 -15.92 14.22
N HIS A 54 10.48 -16.77 14.01
CA HIS A 54 11.47 -17.08 15.02
C HIS A 54 12.17 -15.80 15.52
N VAL A 55 12.69 -14.99 14.60
CA VAL A 55 13.40 -13.73 14.93
C VAL A 55 12.51 -12.78 15.74
N LEU A 56 11.28 -12.52 15.27
CA LEU A 56 10.35 -11.61 15.95
C LEU A 56 9.86 -12.15 17.30
N ASN A 57 9.61 -13.45 17.41
CA ASN A 57 9.23 -14.07 18.67
C ASN A 57 10.37 -14.02 19.69
N GLU A 58 11.62 -14.28 19.29
CA GLU A 58 12.78 -14.13 20.19
C GLU A 58 12.94 -12.68 20.65
N TYR A 59 12.82 -11.70 19.73
CA TYR A 59 12.90 -10.29 20.08
C TYR A 59 11.81 -9.88 21.10
N ALA A 60 10.58 -10.34 20.91
CA ALA A 60 9.45 -10.06 21.81
C ALA A 60 9.53 -10.78 23.18
N LYS A 61 10.40 -11.79 23.35
CA LYS A 61 10.65 -12.36 24.68
C LYS A 61 11.36 -11.38 25.60
N SER A 62 12.24 -10.55 25.04
CA SER A 62 13.08 -9.63 25.80
C SER A 62 12.61 -8.18 25.74
N ASN A 63 11.73 -7.83 24.79
CA ASN A 63 11.27 -6.46 24.57
C ASN A 63 9.74 -6.41 24.53
N LYS A 64 9.14 -5.37 25.13
CA LYS A 64 7.73 -5.05 24.89
C LYS A 64 7.60 -4.43 23.50
N VAL A 65 6.72 -4.97 22.67
CA VAL A 65 6.54 -4.62 21.26
C VAL A 65 5.07 -4.28 21.00
N VAL A 66 4.85 -3.15 20.34
CA VAL A 66 3.57 -2.79 19.70
C VAL A 66 3.77 -2.93 18.19
N LEU A 67 3.13 -3.93 17.60
CA LEU A 67 3.25 -4.29 16.20
C LEU A 67 2.04 -3.77 15.41
N PHE A 68 2.24 -2.72 14.62
CA PHE A 68 1.27 -2.22 13.66
C PHE A 68 1.39 -3.02 12.36
N LEU A 69 0.28 -3.63 11.94
CA LEU A 69 0.21 -4.43 10.71
C LEU A 69 -0.85 -3.89 9.77
N GLU A 70 -0.48 -3.68 8.51
CA GLU A 70 -1.41 -3.48 7.39
C GLU A 70 -2.16 -4.78 7.05
N SER A 71 -2.93 -5.30 8.00
CA SER A 71 -3.80 -6.45 7.79
C SER A 71 -5.12 -6.33 8.55
N THR A 72 -6.06 -7.22 8.26
CA THR A 72 -7.40 -7.26 8.87
C THR A 72 -7.49 -8.04 10.18
N GLY A 73 -6.45 -8.81 10.57
CA GLY A 73 -6.47 -9.69 11.74
C GLY A 73 -7.39 -10.90 11.54
N LYS A 74 -7.57 -11.34 10.29
CA LYS A 74 -8.45 -12.47 9.94
C LYS A 74 -7.57 -13.64 9.53
N THR A 75 -7.50 -14.64 10.40
CA THR A 75 -6.84 -15.92 10.13
C THR A 75 -7.33 -16.53 8.82
N ARG A 76 -6.39 -16.86 7.94
CA ARG A 76 -6.65 -17.64 6.72
C ARG A 76 -6.62 -19.13 7.03
N GLU A 77 -7.36 -19.90 6.25
CA GLU A 77 -7.28 -21.37 6.28
C GLU A 77 -5.92 -21.83 5.69
N GLU A 78 -5.19 -22.65 6.46
CA GLU A 78 -3.79 -23.08 6.31
C GLU A 78 -3.44 -23.95 5.08
N SER A 79 -4.19 -23.87 3.97
CA SER A 79 -4.06 -24.84 2.86
C SER A 79 -2.99 -24.53 1.80
N SER A 80 -2.00 -23.68 2.09
CA SER A 80 -1.05 -23.15 1.10
C SER A 80 0.41 -23.22 1.56
N ASN A 81 1.31 -23.70 0.69
CA ASN A 81 2.78 -23.70 0.91
C ASN A 81 3.40 -22.30 0.89
N THR A 82 2.60 -21.27 0.59
CA THR A 82 3.01 -19.87 0.51
C THR A 82 2.09 -18.98 1.35
N ILE A 83 2.59 -17.86 1.84
CA ILE A 83 1.83 -16.92 2.66
C ILE A 83 2.32 -15.49 2.39
N GLY A 84 1.46 -14.48 2.49
CA GLY A 84 1.94 -13.08 2.49
C GLY A 84 2.75 -12.81 3.76
N PHE A 85 3.80 -11.99 3.67
CA PHE A 85 4.65 -11.73 4.83
C PHE A 85 3.85 -11.12 6.00
N MET A 86 3.09 -10.05 5.75
CA MET A 86 2.24 -9.44 6.80
C MET A 86 1.18 -10.38 7.34
N ASP A 87 0.51 -11.14 6.47
CA ASP A 87 -0.47 -12.15 6.88
C ASP A 87 0.17 -13.19 7.81
N SER A 88 1.42 -13.56 7.55
CA SER A 88 2.16 -14.50 8.39
C SER A 88 2.44 -13.92 9.78
N LEU A 89 2.61 -12.60 9.92
CA LEU A 89 2.88 -11.98 11.22
C LEU A 89 1.66 -12.04 12.16
N GLU A 90 0.45 -12.25 11.64
CA GLU A 90 -0.73 -12.49 12.47
C GLU A 90 -0.64 -13.78 13.28
N THR A 91 0.23 -14.72 12.87
CA THR A 91 0.42 -16.01 13.52
C THR A 91 1.63 -16.06 14.45
N LEU A 92 2.23 -14.90 14.80
CA LEU A 92 3.27 -14.85 15.82
C LEU A 92 2.76 -15.41 17.15
N THR A 93 3.68 -15.92 17.98
CA THR A 93 3.31 -16.58 19.23
C THR A 93 2.69 -15.56 20.19
N PRO A 94 1.49 -15.81 20.73
CA PRO A 94 0.90 -14.90 21.71
C PRO A 94 1.83 -14.68 22.91
N SER A 95 2.06 -13.41 23.25
CA SER A 95 2.97 -13.01 24.33
C SER A 95 2.41 -11.79 25.04
N SER A 96 2.60 -11.69 26.36
CA SER A 96 2.26 -10.47 27.11
C SER A 96 3.10 -9.26 26.70
N ASN A 97 4.22 -9.50 26.01
CA ASN A 97 5.11 -8.47 25.49
C ASN A 97 4.79 -8.09 24.04
N LEU A 98 3.75 -8.66 23.42
CA LEU A 98 3.39 -8.37 22.03
C LEU A 98 1.93 -7.89 21.94
N GLU A 99 1.75 -6.61 21.67
CA GLU A 99 0.46 -6.03 21.26
C GLU A 99 0.42 -5.94 19.73
N MET A 100 -0.64 -6.42 19.09
CA MET A 100 -0.86 -6.25 17.65
C MET A 100 -1.97 -5.24 17.38
N ILE A 101 -1.72 -4.29 16.48
CA ILE A 101 -2.67 -3.28 16.02
C ILE A 101 -2.86 -3.43 14.51
N PHE A 102 -4.09 -3.70 14.09
CA PHE A 102 -4.47 -3.96 12.70
C PHE A 102 -4.96 -2.68 12.02
N THR A 103 -4.21 -2.18 11.03
CA THR A 103 -4.39 -0.85 10.44
C THR A 103 -5.24 -0.87 9.17
N GLU A 104 -5.36 -2.02 8.48
CA GLU A 104 -6.05 -2.14 7.18
C GLU A 104 -7.56 -1.81 7.27
N LYS A 105 -8.17 -1.99 8.45
CA LYS A 105 -9.59 -1.70 8.69
C LYS A 105 -9.96 -0.21 8.49
N ARG A 106 -8.96 0.68 8.38
CA ARG A 106 -9.13 2.12 8.25
C ARG A 106 -9.47 2.57 6.83
N SER A 107 -9.15 1.76 5.82
CA SER A 107 -9.40 2.12 4.43
C SER A 107 -10.82 1.66 4.03
N GLU A 108 -11.71 2.62 3.81
CA GLU A 108 -13.02 2.34 3.20
C GLU A 108 -12.90 1.81 1.77
N PHE A 109 -11.72 1.84 1.14
CA PHE A 109 -11.45 1.04 -0.06
C PHE A 109 -11.57 -0.48 0.17
N CYS A 110 -11.74 -0.93 1.42
CA CYS A 110 -12.20 -2.29 1.73
C CYS A 110 -13.69 -2.52 1.41
N ASN A 111 -14.48 -1.46 1.15
CA ASN A 111 -15.84 -1.57 0.69
C ASN A 111 -15.85 -2.14 -0.73
N LYS A 112 -16.68 -3.18 -0.92
CA LYS A 112 -16.77 -3.96 -2.16
C LYS A 112 -16.85 -3.10 -3.44
N LYS A 113 -17.54 -1.96 -3.41
CA LYS A 113 -17.71 -1.11 -4.59
C LYS A 113 -16.40 -0.43 -5.04
N TYR A 114 -15.56 0.00 -4.11
CA TYR A 114 -14.24 0.59 -4.43
C TYR A 114 -13.19 -0.49 -4.71
N VAL A 115 -13.28 -1.66 -4.05
CA VAL A 115 -12.48 -2.84 -4.42
C VAL A 115 -12.70 -3.21 -5.89
N CYS A 116 -13.93 -3.15 -6.39
CA CYS A 116 -14.21 -3.44 -7.81
C CYS A 116 -13.48 -2.46 -8.74
N LEU A 117 -13.38 -1.17 -8.38
CA LEU A 117 -12.61 -0.19 -9.15
C LEU A 117 -11.14 -0.58 -9.19
N TRP A 118 -10.55 -0.86 -8.03
CA TRP A 118 -9.14 -1.22 -7.92
C TRP A 118 -8.80 -2.46 -8.75
N LEU A 119 -9.57 -3.54 -8.60
CA LEU A 119 -9.37 -4.79 -9.35
C LEU A 119 -9.51 -4.61 -10.86
N PHE A 120 -10.43 -3.73 -11.29
CA PHE A 120 -10.52 -3.36 -12.70
C PHE A 120 -9.23 -2.67 -13.18
N LEU A 121 -8.74 -1.66 -12.45
CA LEU A 121 -7.52 -0.92 -12.81
C LEU A 121 -6.28 -1.82 -12.85
N GLU A 122 -6.11 -2.70 -11.86
CA GLU A 122 -5.03 -3.70 -11.83
C GLU A 122 -5.10 -4.66 -13.02
N LYS A 123 -6.31 -5.14 -13.35
CA LYS A 123 -6.46 -6.08 -14.46
C LYS A 123 -6.10 -5.45 -15.81
N ILE A 124 -6.46 -4.17 -16.01
CA ILE A 124 -6.01 -3.42 -17.19
C ILE A 124 -4.49 -3.27 -17.19
N GLU A 125 -3.84 -3.10 -16.02
CA GLU A 125 -2.38 -2.93 -15.91
C GLU A 125 -1.63 -4.19 -16.28
N GLU A 126 -2.10 -5.33 -15.77
CA GLU A 126 -1.55 -6.64 -16.09
C GLU A 126 -1.58 -6.87 -17.60
N ILE A 127 -2.71 -6.55 -18.25
CA ILE A 127 -2.89 -6.68 -19.69
C ILE A 127 -1.95 -5.71 -20.43
N GLU A 128 -1.90 -4.44 -20.03
CA GLU A 128 -1.03 -3.42 -20.60
C GLU A 128 0.46 -3.80 -20.52
N LYS A 129 0.92 -4.27 -19.34
CA LYS A 129 2.27 -4.82 -19.15
C LYS A 129 2.52 -6.03 -20.03
N SER A 130 1.56 -6.94 -20.16
CA SER A 130 1.71 -8.14 -21.01
C SER A 130 1.89 -7.81 -22.49
N ILE A 131 1.34 -6.68 -22.95
CA ILE A 131 1.47 -6.18 -24.33
C ILE A 131 2.79 -5.44 -24.52
N THR A 132 3.18 -4.61 -23.54
CA THR A 132 4.35 -3.72 -23.63
C THR A 132 5.67 -4.40 -23.31
N GLU A 133 5.70 -5.29 -22.31
CA GLU A 133 6.89 -6.05 -21.93
C GLU A 133 7.14 -7.18 -22.93
N ARG A 134 8.08 -6.97 -23.85
CA ARG A 134 8.38 -7.89 -24.95
C ARG A 134 9.11 -9.16 -24.50
N ASN A 135 8.50 -9.96 -23.63
CA ASN A 135 9.01 -11.30 -23.31
C ASN A 135 8.54 -12.30 -24.38
N LYS A 136 9.48 -12.87 -25.14
CA LYS A 136 9.19 -13.75 -26.30
C LYS A 136 8.63 -15.15 -25.93
N LYS A 137 8.64 -15.51 -24.65
CA LYS A 137 8.30 -16.87 -24.16
C LYS A 137 6.90 -17.00 -23.57
N VAL A 138 6.14 -15.91 -23.46
CA VAL A 138 4.79 -15.92 -22.87
C VAL A 138 3.77 -15.76 -24.00
N ARG A 139 2.79 -16.67 -24.06
CA ARG A 139 1.66 -16.56 -24.98
C ARG A 139 0.84 -15.33 -24.57
N ARG A 140 0.73 -14.35 -25.47
CA ARG A 140 0.01 -13.11 -25.19
C ARG A 140 -1.46 -13.24 -25.56
N PRO A 141 -2.37 -12.70 -24.73
CA PRO A 141 -3.78 -12.63 -25.09
C PRO A 141 -4.04 -11.59 -26.18
N PHE A 142 -3.21 -10.55 -26.29
CA PHE A 142 -3.30 -9.46 -27.27
C PHE A 142 -1.90 -9.05 -27.75
N GLU A 143 -1.75 -8.67 -29.02
CA GLU A 143 -0.50 -8.18 -29.60
C GLU A 143 -0.37 -6.65 -29.49
N THR A 144 -1.49 -5.93 -29.43
CA THR A 144 -1.51 -4.46 -29.34
C THR A 144 -2.60 -3.95 -28.39
N ILE A 145 -2.41 -2.73 -27.86
CA ILE A 145 -3.42 -2.06 -27.04
C ILE A 145 -4.70 -1.82 -27.83
N THR A 146 -4.61 -1.46 -29.12
CA THR A 146 -5.79 -1.26 -29.98
C THR A 146 -6.60 -2.55 -30.15
N GLU A 147 -5.93 -3.70 -30.31
CA GLU A 147 -6.60 -5.00 -30.36
C GLU A 147 -7.35 -5.30 -29.06
N PHE A 148 -6.71 -5.06 -27.91
CA PHE A 148 -7.35 -5.21 -26.61
C PHE A 148 -8.59 -4.32 -26.46
N ILE A 149 -8.49 -3.03 -26.83
CA ILE A 149 -9.59 -2.07 -26.74
C ILE A 149 -10.80 -2.49 -27.58
N GLN A 150 -10.56 -3.12 -28.74
CA GLN A 150 -11.60 -3.61 -29.64
C GLN A 150 -12.13 -5.01 -29.26
N SER A 151 -11.50 -5.67 -28.28
CA SER A 151 -11.83 -7.03 -27.90
C SER A 151 -13.12 -7.11 -27.07
N LYS A 152 -13.76 -8.28 -27.09
CA LYS A 152 -14.85 -8.62 -26.15
C LYS A 152 -14.37 -8.72 -24.71
N GLU A 153 -13.06 -8.88 -24.48
CA GLU A 153 -12.53 -9.01 -23.13
C GLU A 153 -12.69 -7.71 -22.35
N LEU A 154 -12.47 -6.56 -22.99
CA LEU A 154 -12.72 -5.26 -22.35
C LEU A 154 -14.20 -5.12 -21.92
N ASP A 155 -15.14 -5.60 -22.75
CA ASP A 155 -16.58 -5.61 -22.39
C ASP A 155 -16.88 -6.56 -21.23
N ASN A 156 -16.24 -7.74 -21.21
CA ASN A 156 -16.39 -8.71 -20.12
C ASN A 156 -15.90 -8.14 -18.78
N LEU A 157 -14.85 -7.31 -18.79
CA LEU A 157 -14.39 -6.62 -17.58
C LEU A 157 -15.46 -5.66 -17.02
N GLY A 158 -16.21 -4.98 -17.90
CA GLY A 158 -17.33 -4.12 -17.49
C GLY A 158 -18.44 -4.89 -16.78
N LEU A 159 -18.76 -6.09 -17.26
CA LEU A 159 -19.73 -6.98 -16.61
C LEU A 159 -19.22 -7.50 -15.27
N LEU A 160 -17.95 -7.92 -15.23
CA LEU A 160 -17.31 -8.47 -14.03
C LEU A 160 -17.29 -7.47 -12.87
N TYR A 161 -17.00 -6.20 -13.17
CA TYR A 161 -16.87 -5.13 -12.18
C TYR A 161 -18.07 -4.17 -12.17
N SER A 162 -19.24 -4.65 -12.62
CA SER A 162 -20.49 -3.87 -12.70
C SER A 162 -21.00 -3.32 -11.37
N LYS A 163 -20.52 -3.85 -10.24
CA LYS A 163 -20.83 -3.38 -8.87
C LYS A 163 -19.88 -2.27 -8.38
N CYS A 164 -19.06 -1.71 -9.26
CA CYS A 164 -18.19 -0.58 -8.96
C CYS A 164 -18.99 0.66 -8.53
N CYS A 165 -18.35 1.54 -7.75
CA CYS A 165 -18.88 2.87 -7.44
C CYS A 165 -19.13 3.70 -8.72
N SER A 166 -19.97 4.73 -8.61
CA SER A 166 -20.11 5.80 -9.62
C SER A 166 -19.07 6.91 -9.44
N PHE A 167 -19.02 7.86 -10.38
CA PHE A 167 -18.21 9.09 -10.26
C PHE A 167 -18.58 9.88 -9.00
N ASN A 168 -19.88 10.11 -8.80
CA ASN A 168 -20.38 10.87 -7.65
C ASN A 168 -20.02 10.19 -6.33
N GLU A 169 -20.21 8.88 -6.24
CA GLU A 169 -19.86 8.14 -5.02
C GLU A 169 -18.37 8.25 -4.69
N LEU A 170 -17.48 8.17 -5.69
CA LEU A 170 -16.04 8.33 -5.47
C LEU A 170 -15.68 9.77 -5.10
N ALA A 171 -16.31 10.77 -5.72
CA ALA A 171 -16.07 12.19 -5.40
C ALA A 171 -16.55 12.56 -3.99
N GLU A 172 -17.75 12.11 -3.61
CA GLU A 172 -18.31 12.27 -2.26
C GLU A 172 -17.43 11.57 -1.23
N PHE A 173 -16.93 10.37 -1.57
CA PHE A 173 -16.00 9.65 -0.74
C PHE A 173 -14.72 10.45 -0.49
N LEU A 174 -13.97 10.83 -1.53
CA LEU A 174 -12.74 11.62 -1.39
C LEU A 174 -12.96 12.91 -0.60
N SER A 175 -14.07 13.61 -0.86
CA SER A 175 -14.46 14.81 -0.13
C SER A 175 -14.71 14.55 1.36
N ALA A 176 -15.31 13.42 1.71
CA ALA A 176 -15.51 13.03 3.10
C ALA A 176 -14.17 12.71 3.78
N GLN A 177 -13.24 12.05 3.08
CA GLN A 177 -11.91 11.73 3.61
C GLN A 177 -11.07 12.98 3.88
N ILE A 178 -11.14 13.98 2.99
CA ILE A 178 -10.53 15.31 3.21
C ILE A 178 -11.06 15.93 4.51
N LYS A 179 -12.38 15.95 4.71
CA LYS A 179 -12.98 16.51 5.94
C LYS A 179 -12.57 15.75 7.19
N LEU A 180 -12.44 14.42 7.10
CA LEU A 180 -11.95 13.61 8.22
C LEU A 180 -10.52 14.00 8.59
N LEU A 181 -9.62 14.09 7.61
CA LEU A 181 -8.24 14.51 7.86
C LEU A 181 -8.14 15.94 8.39
N ASP A 182 -8.96 16.86 7.88
CA ASP A 182 -9.01 18.25 8.35
C ASP A 182 -9.38 18.31 9.85
N ASN A 183 -10.44 17.59 10.24
CA ASN A 183 -10.82 17.46 11.66
C ASN A 183 -9.74 16.79 12.51
N MET A 184 -8.95 15.86 11.95
CA MET A 184 -7.84 15.23 12.66
C MET A 184 -6.66 16.19 12.81
N ALA A 185 -6.36 17.01 11.80
CA ALA A 185 -5.28 17.99 11.82
C ALA A 185 -5.47 19.01 12.95
N ASP A 186 -6.72 19.42 13.23
CA ASP A 186 -7.05 20.34 14.32
C ASP A 186 -6.53 19.88 15.70
N ASN A 187 -6.40 18.57 15.93
CA ASN A 187 -5.85 18.03 17.18
C ASN A 187 -4.35 18.36 17.35
N TYR A 188 -3.65 18.64 16.25
CA TYR A 188 -2.19 18.79 16.21
C TYR A 188 -1.73 20.22 15.96
N ILE A 189 -2.61 21.13 15.51
CA ILE A 189 -2.25 22.51 15.12
C ILE A 189 -1.45 23.28 16.18
N ASN A 190 -1.72 23.03 17.47
CA ASN A 190 -1.05 23.69 18.60
C ASN A 190 -0.12 22.76 19.41
N SER A 191 -0.05 21.47 19.07
CA SER A 191 0.64 20.45 19.88
C SER A 191 1.76 19.72 19.14
N ASN A 192 1.65 19.55 17.81
CA ASN A 192 2.68 18.96 16.96
C ASN A 192 2.57 19.52 15.53
N LYS A 193 3.47 20.44 15.19
CA LYS A 193 3.45 21.19 13.94
C LYS A 193 3.82 20.31 12.74
N GLU A 194 4.73 19.38 12.93
CA GLU A 194 5.23 18.46 11.92
C GLU A 194 4.13 17.47 11.51
N LEU A 195 3.37 16.95 12.48
CA LEU A 195 2.21 16.10 12.21
C LEU A 195 1.08 16.88 11.55
N TYR A 196 0.81 18.11 12.00
CA TYR A 196 -0.16 18.98 11.35
C TYR A 196 0.17 19.20 9.86
N TYR A 197 1.45 19.47 9.53
CA TYR A 197 1.87 19.64 8.14
C TYR A 197 1.79 18.35 7.33
N PHE A 198 2.17 17.21 7.90
CA PHE A 198 2.05 15.92 7.23
C PHE A 198 0.60 15.60 6.85
N ILE A 199 -0.35 15.85 7.76
CA ILE A 199 -1.78 15.69 7.47
C ILE A 199 -2.23 16.72 6.41
N GLY A 200 -1.74 17.96 6.49
CA GLY A 200 -1.99 18.99 5.48
C GLY A 200 -1.54 18.58 4.07
N ASP A 201 -0.33 18.05 3.92
CA ASP A 201 0.16 17.53 2.64
C ASP A 201 -0.69 16.35 2.15
N SER A 202 -1.11 15.48 3.06
CA SER A 202 -2.02 14.37 2.75
C SER A 202 -3.39 14.87 2.26
N ILE A 203 -3.93 15.94 2.85
CA ILE A 203 -5.16 16.60 2.38
C ILE A 203 -4.97 17.18 0.96
N LEU A 204 -3.83 17.79 0.68
CA LEU A 204 -3.53 18.33 -0.66
C LEU A 204 -3.51 17.22 -1.71
N ASN A 205 -2.84 16.10 -1.43
CA ASN A 205 -2.82 14.96 -2.34
C ASN A 205 -4.22 14.37 -2.61
N ILE A 206 -5.09 14.28 -1.60
CA ILE A 206 -6.46 13.81 -1.82
C ILE A 206 -7.30 14.85 -2.59
N ASN A 207 -7.05 16.14 -2.40
CA ASN A 207 -7.65 17.20 -3.22
C ASN A 207 -7.20 17.11 -4.68
N ASP A 208 -5.93 16.83 -4.94
CA ASP A 208 -5.41 16.61 -6.28
C ASP A 208 -6.07 15.38 -6.94
N ALA A 209 -6.27 14.30 -6.18
CA ALA A 209 -7.02 13.13 -6.63
C ALA A 209 -8.47 13.48 -7.00
N LEU A 210 -9.13 14.32 -6.19
CA LEU A 210 -10.47 14.82 -6.51
C LEU A 210 -10.46 15.70 -7.78
N GLY A 211 -9.44 16.54 -7.95
CA GLY A 211 -9.23 17.34 -9.16
C GLY A 211 -9.07 16.49 -10.43
N LEU A 212 -8.28 15.41 -10.35
CA LEU A 212 -8.13 14.44 -11.43
C LEU A 212 -9.45 13.75 -11.77
N LEU A 213 -10.25 13.39 -10.76
CA LEU A 213 -11.57 12.79 -10.97
C LEU A 213 -12.53 13.75 -11.69
N ILE A 214 -12.56 15.03 -11.30
CA ILE A 214 -13.35 16.09 -11.95
C ILE A 214 -12.88 16.30 -13.40
N GLN A 215 -11.57 16.21 -13.66
CA GLN A 215 -11.03 16.29 -15.00
C GLN A 215 -11.53 15.14 -15.88
N ILE A 216 -11.51 13.90 -15.37
CA ILE A 216 -12.04 12.73 -16.09
C ILE A 216 -13.54 12.91 -16.37
N GLU A 217 -14.30 13.40 -15.39
CA GLU A 217 -15.73 13.66 -15.55
C GLU A 217 -16.00 14.72 -16.65
N THR A 218 -15.19 15.76 -16.71
CA THR A 218 -15.25 16.81 -17.74
C THR A 218 -14.91 16.24 -19.11
N GLU A 219 -13.91 15.35 -19.21
CA GLU A 219 -13.57 14.65 -20.44
C GLU A 219 -14.74 13.78 -20.91
N TYR A 220 -15.40 13.03 -20.01
CA TYR A 220 -16.59 12.23 -20.32
C TYR A 220 -17.68 13.09 -20.99
N ARG A 221 -17.99 14.26 -20.41
CA ARG A 221 -18.99 15.20 -20.96
C ARG A 221 -18.57 15.74 -22.32
N SER A 222 -17.28 16.04 -22.51
CA SER A 222 -16.75 16.54 -23.79
C SER A 222 -16.90 15.54 -24.94
N LEU A 223 -16.94 14.24 -24.64
CA LEU A 223 -17.12 13.16 -25.60
C LEU A 223 -18.59 12.97 -26.04
N GLN A 224 -19.52 13.78 -25.51
CA GLN A 224 -20.95 13.72 -25.78
C GLN A 224 -21.54 12.32 -25.48
N LEU A 225 -21.06 11.69 -24.41
CA LEU A 225 -21.56 10.42 -23.91
C LEU A 225 -22.85 10.63 -23.07
N ASP A 226 -23.52 9.54 -22.71
CA ASP A 226 -24.83 9.58 -22.04
C ASP A 226 -24.73 10.12 -20.61
N GLU A 227 -25.20 11.35 -20.39
CA GLU A 227 -25.17 12.00 -19.07
C GLU A 227 -25.93 11.24 -17.98
N ALA A 228 -26.95 10.44 -18.34
CA ALA A 228 -27.68 9.64 -17.36
C ALA A 228 -26.76 8.57 -16.75
N ARG A 229 -25.82 8.03 -17.54
CA ARG A 229 -24.82 7.05 -17.07
C ARG A 229 -23.71 7.68 -16.25
N LEU A 230 -23.40 8.95 -16.49
CA LEU A 230 -22.43 9.67 -15.68
C LEU A 230 -22.88 9.78 -14.21
N ARG A 231 -24.18 10.03 -13.98
CA ARG A 231 -24.75 10.21 -12.64
C ARG A 231 -25.04 8.90 -11.92
N ASP A 232 -25.70 7.97 -12.62
CA ASP A 232 -26.29 6.78 -12.01
C ASP A 232 -25.61 5.47 -12.46
N GLY A 233 -24.65 5.57 -13.40
CA GLY A 233 -23.89 4.43 -13.90
C GLY A 233 -22.65 4.13 -13.05
N ASN A 234 -22.18 2.88 -13.13
CA ASN A 234 -20.91 2.51 -12.50
C ASN A 234 -19.72 3.08 -13.30
N LEU A 235 -18.69 3.46 -12.57
CA LEU A 235 -17.50 4.12 -13.09
C LEU A 235 -16.77 3.27 -14.13
N VAL A 236 -16.68 1.95 -13.93
CA VAL A 236 -15.99 1.02 -14.86
C VAL A 236 -16.62 1.07 -16.25
N ASN A 237 -17.94 1.02 -16.36
CA ASN A 237 -18.62 1.07 -17.65
C ASN A 237 -18.41 2.42 -18.34
N ASN A 238 -18.49 3.52 -17.59
CA ASN A 238 -18.20 4.85 -18.12
C ASN A 238 -16.75 4.93 -18.64
N CYS A 239 -15.80 4.33 -17.94
CA CYS A 239 -14.41 4.22 -18.36
C CYS A 239 -14.26 3.42 -19.66
N ILE A 240 -14.90 2.26 -19.76
CA ILE A 240 -14.85 1.43 -20.98
C ILE A 240 -15.39 2.19 -22.19
N GLU A 241 -16.49 2.93 -22.02
CA GLU A 241 -17.02 3.77 -23.10
C GLU A 241 -16.03 4.85 -23.54
N MET A 242 -15.41 5.56 -22.59
CA MET A 242 -14.38 6.55 -22.88
C MET A 242 -13.16 5.93 -23.56
N ILE A 243 -12.67 4.77 -23.08
CA ILE A 243 -11.55 4.04 -23.68
C ILE A 243 -11.85 3.71 -25.14
N LYS A 244 -13.05 3.17 -25.41
CA LYS A 244 -13.46 2.81 -26.78
C LYS A 244 -13.61 4.04 -27.67
N LYS A 245 -14.15 5.12 -27.14
CA LYS A 245 -14.37 6.38 -27.88
C LYS A 245 -13.06 7.07 -28.23
N THR A 246 -12.09 7.07 -27.32
CA THR A 246 -10.79 7.74 -27.47
C THR A 246 -9.70 6.83 -28.03
N ASN A 247 -9.93 5.51 -28.05
CA ASN A 247 -8.96 4.47 -28.35
C ASN A 247 -7.67 4.62 -27.51
N SER A 248 -7.81 4.93 -26.22
CA SER A 248 -6.70 5.25 -25.32
C SER A 248 -6.94 4.73 -23.90
N LEU A 249 -5.86 4.32 -23.23
CA LEU A 249 -5.86 3.94 -21.81
C LEU A 249 -5.47 5.09 -20.87
N LYS A 250 -5.30 6.32 -21.38
CA LYS A 250 -4.88 7.48 -20.57
C LYS A 250 -5.74 7.67 -19.31
N LEU A 251 -7.05 7.51 -19.41
CA LEU A 251 -7.96 7.66 -18.28
C LEU A 251 -7.77 6.60 -17.19
N ILE A 252 -7.30 5.40 -17.57
CA ILE A 252 -6.99 4.34 -16.60
C ILE A 252 -5.78 4.74 -15.78
N SER A 253 -4.75 5.32 -16.40
CA SER A 253 -3.62 5.90 -15.66
C SER A 253 -4.09 6.97 -14.68
N MET A 254 -4.94 7.91 -15.13
CA MET A 254 -5.45 8.97 -14.25
C MET A 254 -6.25 8.42 -13.08
N LEU A 255 -7.11 7.40 -13.28
CA LEU A 255 -7.86 6.77 -12.19
C LEU A 255 -6.97 5.97 -11.24
N ARG A 256 -5.88 5.37 -11.72
CA ARG A 256 -4.86 4.77 -10.84
C ARG A 256 -4.24 5.85 -9.97
N ASP A 257 -3.88 6.99 -10.55
CA ASP A 257 -3.30 8.11 -9.79
C ASP A 257 -4.28 8.59 -8.70
N VAL A 258 -5.58 8.69 -9.01
CA VAL A 258 -6.62 8.99 -8.01
C VAL A 258 -6.60 7.99 -6.84
N CYS A 259 -6.58 6.70 -7.14
CA CYS A 259 -6.60 5.66 -6.11
C CYS A 259 -5.30 5.64 -5.29
N LEU A 260 -4.15 5.77 -5.95
CA LEU A 260 -2.83 5.75 -5.31
C LEU A 260 -2.64 6.96 -4.40
N GLN A 261 -2.98 8.16 -4.86
CA GLN A 261 -2.90 9.38 -4.05
C GLN A 261 -3.78 9.27 -2.81
N TYR A 262 -5.00 8.74 -2.94
CA TYR A 262 -5.85 8.47 -1.79
C TYR A 262 -5.23 7.45 -0.84
N LEU A 263 -4.83 6.28 -1.33
CA LEU A 263 -4.35 5.18 -0.50
C LEU A 263 -3.11 5.58 0.29
N LEU A 264 -2.10 6.16 -0.37
CA LEU A 264 -0.87 6.59 0.29
C LEU A 264 -1.17 7.72 1.29
N SER A 265 -1.97 8.71 0.92
CA SER A 265 -2.15 9.90 1.76
C SER A 265 -3.07 9.66 2.96
N PHE A 266 -4.24 9.08 2.74
CA PHE A 266 -5.20 8.87 3.82
C PHE A 266 -4.73 7.79 4.80
N HIS A 267 -4.20 6.68 4.27
CA HIS A 267 -3.76 5.59 5.13
C HIS A 267 -2.57 6.02 6.00
N ASP A 268 -1.58 6.69 5.42
CA ASP A 268 -0.38 7.09 6.14
C ASP A 268 -0.72 8.16 7.19
N ALA A 269 -1.54 9.17 6.84
CA ALA A 269 -1.96 10.20 7.80
C ALA A 269 -2.68 9.61 9.01
N THR A 270 -3.67 8.75 8.78
CA THR A 270 -4.43 8.12 9.88
C THR A 270 -3.57 7.19 10.72
N LEU A 271 -2.63 6.46 10.10
CA LEU A 271 -1.70 5.62 10.82
C LEU A 271 -0.76 6.40 11.70
N VAL A 272 -0.17 7.48 11.19
CA VAL A 272 0.75 8.30 11.95
C VAL A 272 0.05 8.87 13.19
N CYS A 273 -1.20 9.30 13.07
CA CYS A 273 -1.98 9.76 14.22
C CYS A 273 -2.08 8.66 15.30
N ASP A 274 -2.41 7.42 14.92
CA ASP A 274 -2.51 6.32 15.88
C ASP A 274 -1.15 5.96 16.51
N ILE A 275 -0.07 5.96 15.71
CA ILE A 275 1.29 5.77 16.23
C ILE A 275 1.61 6.88 17.23
N TRP A 276 1.31 8.14 16.87
CA TRP A 276 1.57 9.29 17.71
C TRP A 276 0.82 9.23 19.03
N GLU A 277 -0.48 8.95 19.01
CA GLU A 277 -1.29 8.81 20.23
C GLU A 277 -0.72 7.73 21.16
N LYS A 278 -0.34 6.57 20.60
CA LYS A 278 0.29 5.50 21.37
C LYS A 278 1.66 5.88 21.90
N LEU A 279 2.47 6.64 21.15
CA LEU A 279 3.76 7.17 21.61
C LEU A 279 3.59 8.12 22.80
N GLN A 280 2.57 8.99 22.79
CA GLN A 280 2.31 9.93 23.90
C GLN A 280 1.94 9.22 25.20
N CYS A 281 1.36 8.03 25.13
CA CYS A 281 1.00 7.22 26.29
C CYS A 281 2.01 6.09 26.58
N ASN A 282 3.19 6.08 25.94
CA ASN A 282 4.18 5.00 26.05
C ASN A 282 5.04 5.08 27.33
N GLU A 283 4.42 4.89 28.50
CA GLU A 283 5.13 4.92 29.79
C GLU A 283 6.12 3.75 29.95
N ASP A 284 5.81 2.62 29.33
CA ASP A 284 6.54 1.35 29.44
C ASP A 284 7.75 1.23 28.48
N ARG A 285 8.04 2.27 27.69
CA ARG A 285 9.08 2.28 26.65
C ARG A 285 8.99 1.09 25.69
N ASN A 286 7.77 0.78 25.25
CA ASN A 286 7.54 -0.26 24.26
C ASN A 286 8.24 0.11 22.95
N THR A 287 8.76 -0.88 22.22
CA THR A 287 9.24 -0.71 20.85
C THR A 287 8.06 -0.78 19.88
N PHE A 288 8.00 0.18 18.96
CA PHE A 288 6.96 0.25 17.94
C PHE A 288 7.51 -0.37 16.66
N ILE A 289 6.86 -1.41 16.14
CA ILE A 289 7.22 -2.00 14.84
C ILE A 289 6.03 -1.78 13.91
N VAL A 290 6.27 -1.15 12.76
CA VAL A 290 5.26 -0.85 11.74
C VAL A 290 5.61 -1.62 10.48
N VAL A 291 4.72 -2.52 10.05
CA VAL A 291 4.93 -3.35 8.86
C VAL A 291 3.85 -3.06 7.82
N MET A 292 4.27 -2.59 6.65
CA MET A 292 3.38 -2.16 5.56
C MET A 292 4.03 -2.37 4.19
N GLY A 293 3.26 -2.12 3.13
CA GLY A 293 3.81 -1.97 1.79
C GLY A 293 4.97 -0.97 1.74
N ASP A 294 6.02 -1.29 0.98
CA ASP A 294 7.26 -0.50 0.92
C ASP A 294 7.02 0.98 0.56
N SER A 295 6.05 1.26 -0.32
CA SER A 295 5.65 2.62 -0.69
C SER A 295 5.08 3.45 0.46
N HIS A 296 4.36 2.81 1.39
CA HIS A 296 3.85 3.48 2.60
C HIS A 296 5.00 3.79 3.56
N ILE A 297 5.97 2.89 3.66
CA ILE A 297 7.12 3.05 4.56
C ILE A 297 8.03 4.19 4.12
N GLU A 298 8.21 4.43 2.82
CA GLU A 298 8.95 5.60 2.33
C GLU A 298 8.32 6.93 2.78
N GLY A 299 6.99 7.05 2.71
CA GLY A 299 6.26 8.21 3.20
C GLY A 299 6.42 8.42 4.70
N LEU A 300 6.21 7.38 5.49
CA LEU A 300 6.38 7.41 6.95
C LEU A 300 7.81 7.71 7.37
N THR A 301 8.79 7.14 6.68
CA THR A 301 10.23 7.37 6.93
C THR A 301 10.56 8.86 6.78
N SER A 302 10.00 9.52 5.76
CA SER A 302 10.20 10.95 5.53
C SER A 302 9.69 11.80 6.69
N LEU A 303 8.54 11.45 7.27
CA LEU A 303 8.04 12.10 8.48
C LEU A 303 8.94 11.83 9.70
N PHE A 304 9.26 10.56 9.96
CA PHE A 304 10.03 10.18 11.15
C PHE A 304 11.43 10.79 11.18
N LYS A 305 12.05 11.04 10.01
CA LYS A 305 13.29 11.82 9.89
C LYS A 305 13.19 13.26 10.43
N VAL A 306 11.99 13.82 10.46
CA VAL A 306 11.76 15.19 10.96
C VAL A 306 11.47 15.18 12.46
N ILE A 307 10.75 14.17 12.96
CA ILE A 307 10.26 14.15 14.34
C ILE A 307 11.08 13.28 15.30
N ALA A 308 11.99 12.43 14.80
CA ALA A 308 12.76 11.47 15.58
C ALA A 308 14.23 11.40 15.11
N GLU A 309 15.10 10.82 15.93
CA GLU A 309 16.50 10.58 15.58
C GLU A 309 16.62 9.28 14.76
N GLU A 310 17.14 9.35 13.54
CA GLU A 310 17.40 8.17 12.71
C GLU A 310 18.67 7.45 13.20
N GLU A 311 18.55 6.17 13.56
CA GLU A 311 19.70 5.33 13.94
C GLU A 311 20.30 4.61 12.73
N ILE A 312 19.45 3.92 11.97
CA ILE A 312 19.87 3.13 10.82
C ILE A 312 18.70 2.90 9.85
N SER A 313 19.02 2.95 8.56
CA SER A 313 18.10 2.68 7.46
C SER A 313 18.73 1.78 6.42
N ILE A 314 17.97 0.78 5.98
CA ILE A 314 18.27 -0.13 4.88
C ILE A 314 17.14 0.07 3.87
N PHE A 315 17.48 0.66 2.71
CA PHE A 315 16.51 0.91 1.65
C PHE A 315 16.32 -0.32 0.76
N ALA A 316 15.17 -0.39 0.10
CA ALA A 316 14.92 -1.39 -0.93
C ALA A 316 15.98 -1.30 -2.04
N ASN A 317 16.57 -2.44 -2.37
CA ASN A 317 17.54 -2.49 -3.46
C ASN A 317 16.82 -2.55 -4.83
N ASN A 318 17.43 -1.94 -5.86
CA ASN A 318 16.92 -1.96 -7.23
C ASN A 318 16.79 -3.37 -7.84
N LYS A 319 17.31 -4.39 -7.17
CA LYS A 319 17.21 -5.81 -7.59
C LYS A 319 15.96 -6.49 -7.02
N GLY A 320 15.21 -5.81 -6.14
CA GLY A 320 13.99 -6.32 -5.52
C GLY A 320 14.24 -7.52 -4.60
N ASN A 321 15.44 -7.70 -4.06
CA ASN A 321 15.75 -8.85 -3.21
C ASN A 321 15.08 -8.71 -1.84
N VAL A 322 14.51 -9.82 -1.36
CA VAL A 322 14.01 -9.93 0.02
C VAL A 322 15.17 -9.76 1.01
N ILE A 323 14.97 -8.98 2.07
CA ILE A 323 15.94 -8.89 3.17
C ILE A 323 15.87 -10.15 4.03
N SER A 324 16.98 -10.87 4.19
CA SER A 324 17.02 -12.15 4.93
C SER A 324 16.64 -12.02 6.43
N PRO A 325 16.08 -13.07 7.05
CA PRO A 325 15.79 -13.10 8.50
C PRO A 325 17.00 -12.81 9.40
N ALA A 326 18.21 -13.24 9.01
CA ALA A 326 19.43 -12.95 9.77
C ALA A 326 19.72 -11.45 9.86
N LEU A 327 19.51 -10.72 8.75
CA LEU A 327 19.68 -9.26 8.75
C LEU A 327 18.60 -8.55 9.58
N LEU A 328 17.38 -9.09 9.64
CA LEU A 328 16.36 -8.59 10.56
C LEU A 328 16.79 -8.77 12.02
N ASP A 329 17.35 -9.93 12.38
CA ASP A 329 17.83 -10.21 13.73
C ASP A 329 18.96 -9.25 14.14
N GLU A 330 19.93 -9.02 13.26
CA GLU A 330 20.98 -8.00 13.45
C GLU A 330 20.39 -6.60 13.62
N PHE A 331 19.37 -6.26 12.81
CA PHE A 331 18.71 -4.96 12.83
C PHE A 331 17.95 -4.68 14.14
N LEU A 332 17.22 -5.68 14.63
CA LEU A 332 16.47 -5.57 15.87
C LEU A 332 17.39 -5.45 17.09
N ASN A 333 18.49 -6.20 17.10
CA ASN A 333 19.41 -6.29 18.24
C ASN A 333 20.61 -5.32 18.16
N HIS A 334 20.66 -4.43 17.16
CA HIS A 334 21.77 -3.48 16.94
C HIS A 334 23.15 -4.16 16.83
N ASN A 335 23.21 -5.40 16.32
CA ASN A 335 24.44 -6.18 16.20
C ASN A 335 25.19 -5.93 14.88
N PHE A 336 25.05 -4.72 14.29
CA PHE A 336 25.79 -4.38 13.08
C PHE A 336 27.26 -4.17 13.41
N GLU A 337 28.06 -5.24 13.32
CA GLU A 337 29.52 -5.11 13.45
C GLU A 337 30.06 -4.13 12.40
N HIS A 338 29.45 -4.07 11.21
CA HIS A 338 29.75 -3.11 10.14
C HIS A 338 28.46 -2.60 9.47
N ALA A 339 27.88 -1.51 9.97
CA ALA A 339 26.79 -0.83 9.25
C ALA A 339 27.24 -0.50 7.81
N PRO A 340 26.46 -0.83 6.76
CA PRO A 340 26.76 -0.36 5.42
C PRO A 340 26.67 1.17 5.45
N LYS A 341 27.82 1.83 5.39
CA LYS A 341 27.88 3.27 5.14
C LYS A 341 27.13 3.53 3.84
N GLU A 342 26.11 4.38 3.92
CA GLU A 342 25.32 4.87 2.80
C GLU A 342 26.20 5.04 1.54
N GLU A 343 25.85 4.33 0.46
CA GLU A 343 26.11 4.90 -0.86
C GLU A 343 25.19 6.12 -0.96
N LYS A 344 25.75 7.30 -0.64
CA LYS A 344 25.16 8.61 -0.90
C LYS A 344 24.85 8.73 -2.39
N SER A 345 23.71 8.23 -2.85
CA SER A 345 23.08 8.75 -4.05
C SER A 345 22.22 9.93 -3.63
N CYS A 346 22.82 11.12 -3.60
CA CYS A 346 22.05 12.35 -3.80
C CYS A 346 21.22 12.18 -5.07
N LEU A 347 19.90 12.04 -4.94
CA LEU A 347 18.97 12.41 -6.00
C LEU A 347 18.37 13.75 -5.60
N LEU A 348 19.15 14.79 -5.86
CA LEU A 348 18.61 16.11 -6.21
C LEU A 348 18.10 15.98 -7.65
N MET A 349 16.79 16.02 -7.84
CA MET A 349 16.12 16.82 -8.88
C MET A 349 14.60 16.76 -8.74
#